data_AF-A0A524DAF5-F1
#
_entry.id   AF-A0A524DAF5-F1
#
_cell.length_a   1.000
_cell.length_b   1.000
_cell.length_c   1.000
_cell.angle_alpha   90.00
_cell.angle_beta   90.00
_cell.angle_gamma   90.00
#
_symmetry.space_group_name_H-M   'P 1'
#
loop_
_entity.id
_entity.type
_entity.pdbx_description
1 polymer ?
#
loop_
_entity_poly.entity_id
_entity_poly.type
_entity_poly.pdbx_seq_one_letter_code
_entity_poly.pdbx_strand_id
1 'polypeptide(L)'
;NRDKYQLHIYLHVSGGFCFGWAGLRDRIFRHHLPLVLEAIKFGDQKIYENMPLLEESEIILHFQSGRKKYCKDETYGTIKDFL
;
A
#
# COMPACT_ATOMS: atom_id res chain seq x y z
N ASN A 1 -5.53 21.18 -14.90
CA ASN A 1 -5.96 20.33 -13.77
C ASN A 1 -4.75 20.11 -12.90
N ARG A 2 -4.80 20.53 -11.63
CA ARG A 2 -3.68 20.35 -10.69
C ARG A 2 -3.36 18.86 -10.61
N ASP A 3 -2.09 18.50 -10.82
CA ASP A 3 -1.61 17.13 -10.80
C ASP A 3 -2.08 16.42 -9.53
N LYS A 4 -2.92 15.39 -9.67
CA LYS A 4 -3.44 14.59 -8.56
C LYS A 4 -2.39 13.52 -8.26
N TYR A 5 -1.71 13.63 -7.13
CA TYR A 5 -0.72 12.65 -6.71
C TYR A 5 -1.39 11.35 -6.27
N GLN A 6 -0.69 10.23 -6.44
CA GLN A 6 -1.13 8.89 -6.07
C GLN A 6 0.03 8.15 -5.39
N LEU A 7 -0.28 7.39 -4.35
CA LEU A 7 0.68 6.51 -3.68
C LEU A 7 0.46 5.07 -4.16
N HIS A 8 1.42 4.54 -4.91
CA HIS A 8 1.38 3.17 -5.40
C HIS A 8 2.20 2.25 -4.49
N ILE A 9 1.57 1.22 -3.92
CA ILE A 9 2.22 0.24 -3.05
C ILE A 9 2.17 -1.13 -3.72
N TYR A 10 3.34 -1.71 -3.99
CA TYR A 10 3.47 -3.01 -4.64
C TYR A 10 3.69 -4.13 -3.62
N LEU A 11 2.89 -5.18 -3.76
CA LEU A 11 2.67 -6.19 -2.72
C LEU A 11 2.81 -7.58 -3.26
N HIS A 12 3.96 -8.19 -3.02
CA HIS A 12 4.20 -9.55 -3.46
C HIS A 12 3.62 -10.56 -2.47
N VAL A 13 2.47 -11.15 -2.82
CA VAL A 13 1.76 -12.12 -1.97
C VAL A 13 1.87 -13.56 -2.47
N SER A 14 2.44 -13.83 -3.65
CA SER A 14 2.99 -15.15 -3.99
C SER A 14 3.93 -15.17 -5.20
N GLY A 15 4.95 -16.04 -5.15
CA GLY A 15 5.98 -16.18 -6.17
C GLY A 15 7.37 -16.28 -5.53
N GLY A 16 8.38 -16.77 -6.26
CA GLY A 16 9.76 -16.95 -5.75
C GLY A 16 9.93 -18.05 -4.69
N PHE A 17 11.03 -18.01 -3.92
CA PHE A 17 11.33 -18.91 -2.78
C PHE A 17 10.43 -18.71 -1.54
N CYS A 18 9.26 -18.08 -1.70
CA CYS A 18 8.40 -17.70 -0.59
C CYS A 18 7.48 -18.86 -0.17
N PHE A 19 7.90 -19.62 0.85
CA PHE A 19 7.06 -20.60 1.53
C PHE A 19 5.77 -19.97 2.10
N GLY A 20 4.65 -20.68 2.01
CA GLY A 20 3.37 -20.27 2.60
C GLY A 20 2.25 -19.95 1.60
N TRP A 21 1.03 -19.88 2.11
CA TRP A 21 -0.19 -19.71 1.33
C TRP A 21 -0.42 -18.24 0.98
N ALA A 22 -0.70 -17.93 -0.30
CA ALA A 22 -0.94 -16.57 -0.76
C ALA A 22 -2.00 -15.82 0.06
N GLY A 23 -3.06 -16.53 0.48
CA GLY A 23 -4.10 -15.97 1.34
C GLY A 23 -3.66 -15.62 2.76
N LEU A 24 -2.67 -16.32 3.32
CA LEU A 24 -2.12 -15.96 4.63
C LEU A 24 -1.36 -14.64 4.55
N ARG A 25 -0.55 -14.45 3.50
CA ARG A 25 0.21 -13.20 3.28
C ARG A 25 -0.71 -12.02 2.98
N ASP A 26 -1.71 -12.21 2.12
CA ASP A 26 -2.76 -11.20 1.87
C ASP A 26 -3.44 -10.78 3.19
N ARG A 27 -3.83 -11.74 4.04
CA ARG A 27 -4.45 -11.45 5.34
C ARG A 27 -3.51 -10.71 6.30
N ILE A 28 -2.27 -11.16 6.46
CA ILE A 28 -1.29 -10.53 7.35
C ILE A 28 -1.04 -9.09 6.91
N PHE A 29 -0.84 -8.88 5.60
CA PHE A 29 -0.61 -7.54 5.07
C PHE A 29 -1.80 -6.63 5.34
N ARG A 30 -3.01 -7.06 5.00
CA ARG A 30 -4.24 -6.27 5.27
C ARG A 30 -4.40 -5.92 6.74
N HIS A 31 -4.03 -6.82 7.64
CA HIS A 31 -4.10 -6.58 9.08
C HIS A 31 -3.10 -5.51 9.55
N HIS A 32 -1.91 -5.45 8.93
CA HIS A 32 -0.86 -4.50 9.30
C HIS A 32 -0.81 -3.27 8.38
N LEU A 33 -1.71 -3.16 7.41
CA LEU A 33 -1.67 -2.11 6.41
C LEU A 33 -1.68 -0.70 7.01
N PRO A 34 -2.52 -0.36 8.01
CA PRO A 34 -2.44 0.93 8.68
C PRO A 34 -1.03 1.23 9.25
N LEU A 35 -0.42 0.27 9.94
CA LEU A 35 0.93 0.40 10.48
C LEU A 35 1.99 0.57 9.38
N VAL A 36 1.83 -0.10 8.24
CA VAL A 36 2.72 0.05 7.09
C VAL A 36 2.62 1.46 6.51
N LEU A 37 1.41 2.02 6.39
CA LEU A 37 1.20 3.39 5.91
C LEU A 37 1.81 4.41 6.86
N GLU A 38 1.65 4.22 8.17
CA GLU A 38 2.30 5.04 9.20
C GLU A 38 3.83 4.99 9.07
N ALA A 39 4.40 3.79 8.91
CA ALA A 39 5.84 3.62 8.73
C ALA A 39 6.37 4.28 7.45
N ILE A 40 5.61 4.22 6.34
CA ILE A 40 5.96 4.90 5.08
C ILE A 40 5.96 6.42 5.30
N LYS A 41 4.90 6.98 5.89
CA LYS A 41 4.83 8.42 6.18
C LYS A 41 5.97 8.85 7.11
N PHE A 42 6.25 8.08 8.15
CA PHE A 42 7.31 8.38 9.10
C PHE A 42 8.70 8.32 8.44
N GLY A 43 8.96 7.32 7.61
CA GLY A 43 10.21 7.21 6.86
C GLY A 43 10.44 8.39 5.91
N ASP A 44 9.36 8.87 5.29
CA ASP A 44 9.37 10.00 4.34
C ASP A 44 8.89 11.31 4.97
N GLN A 45 9.01 11.47 6.30
CA GLN A 45 8.41 12.58 7.05
C GLN A 45 8.73 13.94 6.43
N LYS A 46 9.98 14.19 6.01
CA LYS A 46 10.39 15.45 5.38
C LYS A 46 9.64 15.74 4.07
N ILE A 47 9.27 14.72 3.29
CA ILE A 47 8.50 14.89 2.05
C ILE A 47 7.09 15.35 2.41
N TYR A 48 6.45 14.70 3.38
CA TYR A 48 5.11 15.07 3.82
C TYR A 48 5.06 16.45 4.52
N GLU A 49 6.11 16.83 5.25
CA GLU A 49 6.23 18.18 5.83
C GLU A 49 6.31 19.28 4.76
N ASN A 50 7.05 19.02 3.65
CA ASN A 50 7.18 19.97 2.55
C ASN A 50 5.99 19.94 1.57
N MET A 51 5.27 18.81 1.49
CA MET A 51 4.12 18.63 0.62
C MET A 51 2.93 17.97 1.36
N PRO A 52 2.27 18.69 2.29
CA PRO A 52 1.17 18.12 3.08
C PRO A 52 -0.01 17.58 2.25
N LEU A 53 -0.20 18.10 1.03
CA LEU A 53 -1.22 17.61 0.08
C LEU A 53 -1.07 16.13 -0.25
N LEU A 54 0.13 15.55 -0.08
CA LEU A 54 0.37 14.14 -0.37
C LEU A 54 -0.42 13.21 0.56
N GLU A 55 -0.82 13.68 1.75
CA GLU A 55 -1.66 12.90 2.67
C GLU A 55 -3.06 12.63 2.09
N GLU A 56 -3.52 13.46 1.15
CA GLU A 56 -4.80 13.33 0.44
C GLU A 56 -4.66 12.54 -0.87
N SER A 57 -3.46 12.03 -1.17
CA SER A 57 -3.22 11.21 -2.36
C SER A 57 -3.95 9.88 -2.25
N GLU A 58 -4.55 9.45 -3.36
CA GLU A 58 -5.18 8.14 -3.46
C GLU A 58 -4.13 7.04 -3.36
N ILE A 59 -4.37 6.08 -2.47
CA ILE A 59 -3.54 4.89 -2.30
C ILE A 59 -4.05 3.80 -3.23
N ILE A 60 -3.17 3.32 -4.10
CA ILE A 60 -3.40 2.19 -4.98
C ILE A 60 -2.50 1.03 -4.55
N LEU A 61 -3.12 -0.08 -4.18
CA LEU A 61 -2.41 -1.30 -3.79
C LEU A 61 -2.36 -2.25 -4.97
N HIS A 62 -1.17 -2.73 -5.30
CA HIS A 62 -0.92 -3.68 -6.37
C HIS A 62 -0.52 -5.05 -5.79
N PHE A 63 -1.49 -5.95 -5.62
CA PHE A 63 -1.22 -7.31 -5.16
C PHE A 63 -0.70 -8.16 -6.32
N GLN A 64 0.54 -8.61 -6.20
CA GLN A 64 1.24 -9.44 -7.17
C GLN A 64 1.28 -10.89 -6.67
N SER A 65 0.76 -11.80 -7.49
CA SER A 65 0.58 -13.20 -7.11
C SER A 65 0.49 -14.09 -8.33
N GLY A 66 1.17 -15.25 -8.31
CA GLY A 66 0.95 -16.31 -9.30
C GLY A 66 -0.47 -16.92 -9.26
N ARG A 67 -1.21 -16.72 -8.17
CA ARG A 67 -2.63 -17.12 -8.06
C ARG A 67 -3.54 -15.93 -8.39
N LYS A 68 -4.33 -16.05 -9.47
CA LYS A 68 -5.25 -15.02 -9.98
C LYS A 68 -6.17 -14.41 -8.91
N LYS A 69 -6.66 -15.21 -7.96
CA LYS A 69 -7.51 -14.74 -6.84
C LYS A 69 -6.86 -13.61 -6.01
N TYR A 70 -5.54 -13.60 -5.92
CA TYR A 70 -4.76 -12.65 -5.13
C TYR A 70 -3.94 -11.70 -6.00
N CYS A 71 -4.12 -11.71 -7.32
CA CYS A 71 -3.47 -10.79 -8.23
C CYS A 71 -4.49 -9.71 -8.61
N LYS A 72 -4.45 -8.56 -7.95
CA LYS A 72 -5.45 -7.50 -8.11
C LYS A 72 -4.93 -6.14 -7.69
N ASP A 73 -5.51 -5.12 -8.31
CA ASP A 73 -5.33 -3.73 -7.92
C ASP A 73 -6.57 -3.26 -7.13
N GLU A 74 -6.36 -2.48 -6.08
CA GLU A 74 -7.44 -1.90 -5.29
C GLU A 74 -7.11 -0.49 -4.79
N THR A 75 -8.10 0.41 -4.86
CA THR A 75 -8.05 1.69 -4.15
C THR A 75 -8.31 1.45 -2.67
N TYR A 76 -7.48 2.01 -1.81
CA TYR A 76 -7.54 1.77 -0.35
C TYR A 76 -7.90 3.01 0.49
N GLY A 77 -8.00 4.19 -0.13
CA GLY A 77 -8.25 5.46 0.55
C GLY A 77 -7.05 6.39 0.42
N THR A 78 -6.80 7.21 1.44
CA THR A 78 -5.70 8.17 1.52
C THR A 78 -4.93 7.98 2.82
N ILE A 79 -3.71 8.49 2.93
CA ILE A 79 -2.94 8.37 4.19
C ILE A 79 -3.67 9.05 5.35
N LYS A 80 -4.35 10.16 5.08
CA LYS A 80 -5.16 10.91 6.05
C LYS A 80 -6.31 10.10 6.65
N ASP A 81 -6.78 9.05 5.98
CA ASP A 81 -7.86 8.19 6.50
C ASP A 81 -7.38 7.24 7.61
N PHE A 82 -6.06 7.07 7.79
CA PHE A 82 -5.46 6.08 8.69
C PHE A 82 -4.61 6.67 9.82
N LEU A 83 -4.46 8.00 9.87
CA LEU A 83 -3.74 8.75 10.90
C LEU A 83 -4.72 9.44 11.86
#